data_AF-A0A5C1AJY5-F1
#
_entry.id   AF-A0A5C1AJY5-F1
#
_cell.length_a   1.000
_cell.length_b   1.000
_cell.length_c   1.000
_cell.angle_alpha   90.00
_cell.angle_beta   90.00
_cell.angle_gamma   90.00
#
_symmetry.space_group_name_H-M   'P 1'
#
loop_
_entity.id
_entity.type
_entity.pdbx_description
1 polymer ?
#
loop_
_entity_poly.entity_id
_entity_poly.type
_entity_poly.pdbx_seq_one_letter_code
_entity_poly.pdbx_strand_id
1 'polypeptide(L)' 'MPRQDVSIARYFADLPDPRVDRTKKHLLGDILAIALCAVVCGADSWEEVEAFGESGE' A
#
# COMPACT_ATOMS: atom_id res chain seq x y z
N MET A 1 5.37 9.58 -28.05
CA MET A 1 5.54 8.49 -27.06
C MET A 1 4.30 8.49 -26.18
N PRO A 2 3.57 7.38 -26.02
CA PRO A 2 2.43 7.35 -25.11
C PRO A 2 2.93 7.62 -23.69
N ARG A 3 2.26 8.53 -22.98
CA ARG A 3 2.56 8.86 -21.59
C ARG A 3 2.28 7.62 -20.75
N GLN A 4 3.32 7.04 -20.17
CA GLN A 4 3.19 5.91 -19.26
C GLN A 4 2.36 6.38 -18.06
N ASP A 5 1.36 5.60 -17.66
CA ASP A 5 0.61 5.85 -16.45
C ASP A 5 1.47 5.38 -15.27
N VAL A 6 1.86 6.32 -14.39
CA VAL A 6 2.79 6.06 -13.29
C VAL A 6 2.06 5.81 -11.96
N SER A 7 0.74 5.55 -12.00
CA SER A 7 -0.05 5.34 -10.79
C SER A 7 0.30 4.00 -10.16
N ILE A 8 0.79 4.03 -8.90
CA ILE A 8 1.05 2.82 -8.12
C ILE A 8 -0.18 1.91 -8.08
N ALA A 9 -1.36 2.50 -7.88
CA ALA A 9 -2.62 1.75 -7.79
C ALA A 9 -2.94 1.01 -9.09
N ARG A 10 -2.55 1.57 -10.24
CA ARG A 10 -2.74 0.93 -11.54
C ARG A 10 -1.81 -0.25 -11.75
N TYR A 11 -0.56 -0.17 -11.32
CA TYR A 11 0.39 -1.28 -11.42
C TYR A 11 -0.05 -2.49 -10.59
N PHE A 12 -0.67 -2.26 -9.44
CA PHE A 12 -1.17 -3.32 -8.56
C PHE A 12 -2.63 -3.69 -8.77
N ALA A 13 -3.32 -3.14 -9.79
CA ALA A 13 -4.75 -3.35 -9.99
C ALA A 13 -5.12 -4.81 -10.27
N ASP A 14 -4.23 -5.58 -10.91
CA ASP A 14 -4.42 -7.01 -11.22
C ASP A 14 -3.84 -7.93 -10.14
N LEU A 15 -3.24 -7.38 -9.06
CA LEU A 15 -2.68 -8.18 -7.99
C LEU A 15 -3.81 -8.87 -7.21
N PRO A 16 -3.89 -10.21 -7.19
CA PRO A 16 -4.92 -10.91 -6.43
C PRO A 16 -4.70 -10.68 -4.93
N ASP A 17 -5.75 -10.33 -4.22
CA ASP A 17 -5.71 -10.15 -2.78
C ASP A 17 -5.61 -11.50 -2.06
N PRO A 18 -4.46 -11.83 -1.42
CA PRO A 18 -4.27 -13.12 -0.77
C PRO A 18 -5.06 -13.24 0.56
N ARG A 19 -5.67 -12.15 1.04
CA ARG A 19 -6.39 -12.12 2.31
C ARG A 19 -7.76 -12.77 2.17
N VAL A 20 -8.20 -13.43 3.24
CA VAL A 20 -9.56 -13.99 3.31
C VAL A 20 -10.59 -12.86 3.26
N ASP A 21 -11.66 -13.03 2.50
CA ASP A 21 -12.62 -11.94 2.24
C ASP A 21 -13.21 -11.32 3.53
N ARG A 22 -13.57 -12.17 4.50
CA ARG A 22 -14.06 -11.74 5.83
C ARG A 22 -13.06 -10.92 6.65
N THR A 23 -11.78 -10.89 6.28
CA THR A 23 -10.72 -10.15 6.98
C THR A 23 -10.31 -8.87 6.27
N LYS A 24 -10.89 -8.56 5.11
CA LYS A 24 -10.56 -7.36 4.32
C LYS A 24 -11.27 -6.12 4.88
N LYS A 25 -10.64 -5.48 5.87
CA LYS A 25 -11.12 -4.19 6.41
C LYS A 25 -10.75 -2.99 5.53
N HIS A 26 -9.67 -3.11 4.77
CA HIS A 26 -9.11 -2.05 3.91
C HIS A 26 -8.82 -2.60 2.52
N LEU A 27 -8.86 -1.73 1.51
CA LEU A 27 -8.47 -2.07 0.15
C LEU A 27 -6.98 -2.44 0.10
N LEU A 28 -6.63 -3.43 -0.72
CA LEU A 28 -5.24 -3.85 -0.85
C LEU A 28 -4.36 -2.69 -1.38
N GLY A 29 -4.88 -1.90 -2.33
CA GLY A 29 -4.19 -0.74 -2.88
C GLY A 29 -3.80 0.29 -1.83
N ASP A 30 -4.70 0.57 -0.87
CA ASP A 30 -4.43 1.53 0.21
C ASP A 30 -3.30 1.02 1.12
N ILE A 31 -3.33 -0.27 1.47
CA ILE A 31 -2.28 -0.90 2.30
C ILE A 31 -0.93 -0.83 1.59
N LEU A 32 -0.90 -1.15 0.29
CA LEU A 32 0.34 -1.10 -0.49
C LEU A 32 0.88 0.33 -0.62
N ALA A 33 -0.01 1.32 -0.78
CA ALA A 33 0.39 2.72 -0.82
C ALA A 33 1.01 3.17 0.51
N ILE A 34 0.37 2.86 1.64
CA ILE A 34 0.89 3.17 2.98
C ILE A 34 2.25 2.50 3.21
N ALA A 35 2.34 1.20 2.92
CA ALA A 35 3.59 0.45 3.09
C ALA A 35 4.72 1.03 2.23
N LEU A 36 4.45 1.37 0.97
CA LEU A 36 5.44 1.99 0.11
C LEU A 36 5.91 3.34 0.65
N CYS A 37 4.97 4.22 1.05
CA CYS A 37 5.30 5.52 1.63
C CYS A 37 6.14 5.37 2.89
N ALA A 38 5.74 4.48 3.80
CA ALA A 38 6.46 4.21 5.04
C ALA A 38 7.89 3.70 4.77
N VAL A 39 8.05 2.73 3.87
CA VAL A 39 9.37 2.18 3.49
C VAL A 39 10.25 3.24 2.84
N VAL A 40 9.70 4.10 1.97
CA VAL A 40 10.44 5.24 1.38
C VAL A 40 10.87 6.25 2.46
N CYS A 41 10.07 6.41 3.51
CA CYS A 41 10.39 7.22 4.68
C CYS A 41 11.33 6.53 5.68
N GLY A 42 11.75 5.28 5.42
CA GLY A 42 12.75 4.56 6.23
C GLY A 42 12.18 3.57 7.24
N ALA A 43 10.92 3.14 7.11
CA ALA A 43 10.39 2.04 7.92
C ALA A 43 11.03 0.70 7.50
N ASP A 44 11.62 -0.01 8.47
CA ASP A 44 12.26 -1.32 8.26
C ASP A 44 11.41 -2.51 8.75
N SER A 45 10.32 -2.24 9.48
CA SER A 45 9.42 -3.25 10.05
C SER A 45 7.94 -2.95 9.80
N TRP A 46 7.07 -3.96 9.95
CA TRP A 46 5.62 -3.78 9.80
C TRP A 46 5.02 -2.94 10.93
N GLU A 47 5.58 -3.03 12.13
CA GLU A 47 5.24 -2.17 13.26
C GLU A 47 5.52 -0.70 12.96
N GLU A 48 6.60 -0.38 12.25
CA GLU A 48 6.89 0.99 11.81
C GLU A 48 5.96 1.45 10.68
N VAL A 49 5.55 0.56 9.79
CA VAL A 49 4.53 0.85 8.77
C VAL A 49 3.18 1.15 9.41
N GLU A 50 2.79 0.36 10.43
CA GLU A 50 1.59 0.62 11.23
C GLU A 50 1.69 1.98 11.94
N ALA A 51 2.80 2.23 12.63
CA ALA A 51 3.05 3.51 13.30
C ALA A 51 2.99 4.68 12.31
N PHE A 52 3.53 4.53 11.10
CA PHE A 52 3.45 5.54 10.04
C PHE A 52 2.00 5.82 9.61
N GLY A 53 1.19 4.77 9.42
CA GLY A 53 -0.22 4.90 9.04
C GLY A 53 -1.10 5.52 10.12
N GLU A 54 -0.83 5.22 11.39
CA GLU A 54 -1.53 5.79 12.55
C GLU A 54 -1.05 7.21 12.89
N SER A 55 0.17 7.57 12.50
CA SER A 55 0.75 8.91 12.68
C SER A 55 0.15 9.96 11.75
N GLY A 56 -0.99 9.66 11.11
CA GLY A 56 -1.68 10.52 10.17
C GLY A 56 -1.81 11.97 10.67
N GLU A 57 -1.14 12.85 9.94
CA GLU A 57 -1.60 14.22 9.68
C GLU A 57 -2.81 14.18 8.73
#